data_AF-A0A182SSN8-F1
#
_entry.id   AF-A0A182SSN8-F1
#
_cell.length_a   1.000
_cell.length_b   1.000
_cell.length_c   1.000
_cell.angle_alpha   90.00
_cell.angle_beta   90.00
_cell.angle_gamma   90.00
#
_symmetry.space_group_name_H-M   'P 1'
#
loop_
_entity.id
_entity.type
_entity.pdbx_description
1 polymer ?
#
loop_
_entity_poly.entity_id
_entity_poly.type
_entity_poly.pdbx_seq_one_letter_code
_entity_poly.pdbx_strand_id
1 'polypeptide(L)'
;MDKLNPFGALQRSIEALKMVDCNTKEKLAHFGQISETIINIRPGSSAANSPNYYAHISSAVAVLIMFCEETDSSVRMGAEENLSRVVRHCEFTGNIVRIQRDLYHEIKKNGNERSLRT
;
A
#
# COMPACT_ATOMS: atom_id res chain seq x y z
N MET A 1 13.19 -2.11 -26.81
CA MET A 1 12.99 -3.25 -25.88
C MET A 1 12.45 -2.64 -24.59
N ASP A 2 11.15 -2.40 -24.57
CA ASP A 2 10.48 -1.79 -23.42
C ASP A 2 10.69 -2.68 -22.20
N LYS A 3 11.45 -2.17 -21.22
CA LYS A 3 11.54 -2.82 -19.92
C LYS A 3 10.13 -2.90 -19.38
N LEU A 4 9.56 -4.10 -19.34
CA LEU A 4 8.28 -4.39 -18.71
C LEU A 4 8.29 -3.69 -17.35
N ASN A 5 7.45 -2.65 -17.18
CA ASN A 5 7.42 -1.87 -15.94
C ASN A 5 7.21 -2.84 -14.77
N PRO A 6 8.20 -3.05 -13.89
CA PRO A 6 8.11 -4.08 -12.84
C PRO A 6 6.98 -3.76 -11.84
N PHE A 7 6.50 -2.52 -11.85
CA PHE A 7 5.41 -2.03 -10.99
C PHE A 7 4.08 -1.89 -11.73
N GLY A 8 3.96 -2.36 -12.97
CA GLY A 8 2.74 -2.18 -13.77
C GLY A 8 1.48 -2.77 -13.10
N ALA A 9 1.59 -3.97 -12.50
CA ALA A 9 0.48 -4.59 -11.77
C ALA A 9 0.15 -3.87 -10.45
N LEU A 10 1.19 -3.40 -9.75
CA LEU A 10 1.06 -2.62 -8.53
C LEU A 10 0.34 -1.29 -8.79
N GLN A 11 0.78 -0.56 -9.83
CA GLN A 11 0.18 0.71 -10.22
C GLN A 11 -1.29 0.55 -10.58
N ARG A 12 -1.65 -0.45 -11.40
CA ARG A 12 -3.05 -0.72 -11.76
C ARG A 12 -3.92 -1.04 -10.55
N SER A 13 -3.41 -1.80 -9.58
CA SER A 13 -4.17 -2.14 -8.38
C SER A 13 -4.40 -0.92 -7.49
N ILE A 14 -3.40 -0.04 -7.36
CA ILE A 14 -3.54 1.22 -6.62
C ILE A 14 -4.53 2.15 -7.33
N GLU A 15 -4.47 2.26 -8.66
CA GLU A 15 -5.38 3.09 -9.45
C GLU A 15 -6.82 2.59 -9.38
N ALA A 16 -7.05 1.28 -9.48
CA ALA A 16 -8.38 0.68 -9.37
C ALA A 16 -9.04 1.04 -8.03
N LEU A 17 -8.30 0.93 -6.92
CA LEU A 17 -8.78 1.27 -5.59
C LEU A 17 -9.06 2.78 -5.40
N LYS A 18 -8.37 3.66 -6.13
CA LYS A 18 -8.62 5.11 -6.09
C LYS A 18 -9.90 5.53 -6.82
N MET A 19 -10.37 4.74 -7.78
CA MET A 19 -11.60 5.03 -8.53
C MET A 19 -12.87 4.59 -7.78
N VAL A 20 -12.75 3.79 -6.72
CA VAL A 20 -13.81 3.35 -5.78
C VAL A 20 -14.96 2.53 -6.39
N ASP A 21 -14.91 2.17 -7.67
CA ASP A 21 -15.93 1.35 -8.34
C ASP A 21 -15.82 -0.17 -8.06
N CYS A 22 -14.87 -0.60 -7.22
CA CYS A 22 -14.65 -2.01 -6.90
C CYS A 22 -15.68 -2.57 -5.92
N ASN A 23 -16.17 -3.79 -6.15
CA ASN A 23 -16.90 -4.54 -5.14
C ASN A 23 -15.97 -5.09 -4.04
N THR A 24 -16.53 -5.59 -2.94
CA THR A 24 -15.76 -6.13 -1.80
C THR A 24 -14.71 -7.17 -2.21
N LYS A 25 -15.06 -8.09 -3.12
CA LYS A 25 -14.13 -9.14 -3.58
C LYS A 25 -12.96 -8.56 -4.37
N GLU A 26 -13.22 -7.58 -5.23
CA GLU A 26 -12.20 -6.89 -6.03
C GLU A 26 -11.26 -6.07 -5.13
N LYS A 27 -11.82 -5.34 -4.15
CA LYS A 27 -11.02 -4.60 -3.15
C LYS A 27 -10.03 -5.52 -2.45
N LEU A 28 -10.51 -6.66 -1.92
CA LEU A 28 -9.67 -7.65 -1.25
C LEU A 28 -8.58 -8.23 -2.17
N ALA A 29 -8.92 -8.52 -3.43
CA ALA A 29 -7.95 -8.98 -4.41
C ALA A 29 -6.86 -7.93 -4.67
N HIS A 30 -7.23 -6.65 -4.79
CA HIS A 30 -6.27 -5.57 -4.98
C HIS A 30 -5.37 -5.34 -3.77
N PHE A 31 -5.88 -5.46 -2.54
CA PHE A 31 -5.04 -5.38 -1.34
C PHE A 31 -3.97 -6.48 -1.32
N GLY A 32 -4.36 -7.71 -1.64
CA GLY A 32 -3.44 -8.84 -1.77
C GLY A 32 -2.39 -8.61 -2.85
N GLN A 33 -2.82 -8.20 -4.05
CA GLN A 33 -1.91 -7.92 -5.16
C GLN A 33 -0.89 -6.82 -4.81
N ILE A 34 -1.31 -5.78 -4.08
CA ILE A 34 -0.43 -4.69 -3.63
C ILE A 34 0.64 -5.24 -2.70
N SER A 35 0.25 -5.95 -1.64
CA SER A 35 1.20 -6.44 -0.63
C SER A 35 2.17 -7.47 -1.21
N GLU A 36 1.67 -8.41 -2.02
CA GLU A 36 2.49 -9.43 -2.68
C GLU A 36 3.49 -8.81 -3.66
N THR A 37 3.07 -7.83 -4.46
CA THR A 37 3.97 -7.21 -5.43
C THR A 37 5.11 -6.47 -4.72
N ILE A 38 4.82 -5.75 -3.62
CA ILE A 38 5.84 -5.08 -2.81
C ILE A 38 6.79 -6.10 -2.17
N ILE A 39 6.25 -7.13 -1.52
CA ILE A 39 7.04 -8.14 -0.80
C ILE A 39 7.96 -8.94 -1.73
N ASN A 40 7.52 -9.19 -2.96
CA ASN A 40 8.30 -9.94 -3.95
C ASN A 40 9.43 -9.14 -4.59
N ILE A 41 9.54 -7.83 -4.33
CA ILE A 41 10.68 -7.06 -4.79
C ILE A 41 11.93 -7.48 -4.02
N ARG A 42 12.90 -8.06 -4.75
CA ARG A 42 14.17 -8.51 -4.18
C ARG A 42 14.92 -7.35 -3.51
N PRO A 43 15.23 -7.44 -2.20
CA PRO A 43 16.04 -6.44 -1.51
C PRO A 43 17.42 -6.27 -2.17
N GLY A 44 17.91 -5.03 -2.22
CA GLY A 44 19.20 -4.69 -2.86
C GLY A 44 19.18 -4.67 -4.39
N SER A 45 18.06 -5.00 -5.03
CA SER A 45 17.93 -4.83 -6.48
C SER A 45 17.83 -3.36 -6.88
N SER A 46 18.14 -3.04 -8.14
CA SER A 46 17.96 -1.69 -8.69
C SER A 46 16.50 -1.23 -8.63
N ALA A 47 15.54 -2.16 -8.73
CA ALA A 47 14.12 -1.87 -8.55
C ALA A 47 13.81 -1.43 -7.12
N ALA A 48 14.32 -2.15 -6.10
CA ALA A 48 14.09 -1.85 -4.69
C ALA A 48 14.71 -0.51 -4.23
N ASN A 49 15.72 -0.03 -4.96
CA ASN A 49 16.39 1.24 -4.68
C ASN A 49 15.89 2.39 -5.58
N SER A 50 14.86 2.15 -6.40
CA SER A 50 14.36 3.15 -7.34
C SER A 50 13.40 4.14 -6.68
N PRO A 51 13.43 5.43 -7.07
CA PRO A 51 12.44 6.41 -6.64
C PRO A 51 10.99 6.01 -6.94
N ASN A 52 10.78 5.30 -8.05
CA ASN A 52 9.46 4.79 -8.44
C ASN A 52 8.94 3.78 -7.42
N TYR A 53 9.76 2.83 -6.98
CA TYR A 53 9.36 1.87 -5.95
C TYR A 53 8.94 2.58 -4.66
N TYR A 54 9.70 3.59 -4.25
CA TYR A 54 9.37 4.40 -3.09
C TYR A 54 8.04 5.14 -3.23
N ALA A 55 7.76 5.72 -4.40
CA ALA A 55 6.49 6.38 -4.67
C ALA A 55 5.31 5.39 -4.64
N HIS A 56 5.52 4.16 -5.12
CA HIS A 56 4.51 3.11 -5.06
C HIS A 56 4.26 2.63 -3.62
N ILE A 57 5.29 2.49 -2.77
CA ILE A 57 5.10 2.19 -1.33
C ILE A 57 4.24 3.26 -0.69
N SER A 58 4.58 4.54 -0.85
CA SER A 58 3.81 5.65 -0.27
C SER A 58 2.36 5.65 -0.76
N SER A 59 2.14 5.39 -2.05
CA SER A 59 0.79 5.30 -2.64
C SER A 59 0.00 4.09 -2.13
N ALA A 60 0.67 2.94 -1.96
CA ALA A 60 0.07 1.73 -1.42
C ALA A 60 -0.35 1.90 0.04
N VAL A 61 0.51 2.49 0.86
CA VAL A 61 0.20 2.79 2.27
C VAL A 61 -0.98 3.74 2.37
N ALA A 62 -0.97 4.83 1.61
CA ALA A 62 -2.07 5.81 1.62
C ALA A 62 -3.41 5.19 1.22
N VAL A 63 -3.43 4.36 0.17
CA VAL A 63 -4.69 3.70 -0.25
C VAL A 63 -5.14 2.66 0.77
N LEU A 64 -4.23 1.87 1.35
CA LEU A 64 -4.61 0.89 2.38
C LEU A 64 -5.18 1.57 3.63
N ILE A 65 -4.60 2.68 4.08
CA ILE A 65 -5.13 3.46 5.21
C ILE A 65 -6.53 3.99 4.92
N MET A 66 -6.79 4.52 3.71
CA MET A 66 -8.13 4.95 3.30
C MET A 66 -9.15 3.82 3.47
N PHE A 67 -8.82 2.60 3.06
CA PHE A 67 -9.71 1.46 3.17
C PHE A 67 -9.85 0.91 4.60
N CYS A 68 -9.00 1.32 5.55
CA CYS A 68 -9.21 1.05 6.98
C CYS A 68 -10.38 1.86 7.56
N GLU A 69 -10.89 2.88 6.85
CA GLU A 69 -12.05 3.67 7.26
C GLU A 69 -13.40 3.08 6.81
N GLU A 70 -13.39 2.10 5.90
CA GLU A 70 -14.58 1.56 5.25
C GLU A 70 -15.66 1.07 6.21
N THR A 71 -16.91 1.04 5.78
CA THR A 71 -18.02 0.52 6.60
C THR A 71 -18.06 -1.01 6.64
N ASP A 72 -17.66 -1.68 5.56
CA ASP A 72 -17.58 -3.15 5.49
C ASP A 72 -16.38 -3.65 6.31
N SER A 73 -16.65 -4.49 7.32
CA SER A 73 -15.62 -5.04 8.21
C SER A 73 -14.62 -5.92 7.48
N SER A 74 -15.06 -6.67 6.47
CA SER A 74 -14.19 -7.56 5.69
C SER A 74 -13.19 -6.74 4.89
N VAL A 75 -13.64 -5.63 4.31
CA VAL A 75 -12.78 -4.69 3.57
C VAL A 75 -11.77 -4.05 4.52
N ARG A 76 -12.21 -3.53 5.68
CA ARG A 76 -11.31 -2.94 6.68
C ARG A 76 -10.24 -3.91 7.14
N MET A 77 -10.64 -5.10 7.61
CA MET A 77 -9.72 -6.12 8.10
C MET A 77 -8.74 -6.56 7.01
N GLY A 78 -9.21 -6.69 5.77
CA GLY A 78 -8.35 -7.00 4.62
C GLY A 78 -7.34 -5.89 4.33
N ALA A 79 -7.72 -4.62 4.45
CA ALA A 79 -6.80 -3.50 4.31
C ALA A 79 -5.76 -3.45 5.44
N GLU A 80 -6.19 -3.61 6.69
CA GLU A 80 -5.33 -3.64 7.89
C GLU A 80 -4.29 -4.76 7.84
N GLU A 81 -4.70 -5.97 7.43
CA GLU A 81 -3.80 -7.12 7.29
C GLU A 81 -2.72 -6.84 6.23
N ASN A 82 -3.12 -6.33 5.06
CA ASN A 82 -2.18 -6.06 3.98
C ASN A 82 -1.28 -4.85 4.28
N LEU A 83 -1.79 -3.83 4.97
CA LEU A 83 -0.99 -2.73 5.49
C LEU A 83 0.08 -3.25 6.46
N SER A 84 -0.31 -4.09 7.42
CA SER A 84 0.61 -4.71 8.38
C SER A 84 1.72 -5.51 7.68
N ARG A 85 1.38 -6.26 6.63
CA ARG A 85 2.36 -7.01 5.82
C ARG A 85 3.36 -6.06 5.11
N VAL A 86 2.87 -4.97 4.51
CA VAL A 86 3.71 -3.98 3.84
C VAL A 86 4.64 -3.28 4.84
N VAL A 87 4.14 -2.87 6.00
CA VAL A 87 4.93 -2.20 7.04
C VAL A 87 6.05 -3.11 7.55
N ARG A 88 5.75 -4.37 7.89
CA ARG A 88 6.76 -5.36 8.32
C ARG A 88 7.84 -5.61 7.26
N HIS A 89 7.44 -5.69 5.99
CA HIS A 89 8.41 -5.82 4.89
C HIS A 89 9.30 -4.57 4.78
N CYS A 90 8.72 -3.37 4.91
CA CYS A 90 9.47 -2.12 4.88
C CYS A 90 10.43 -1.99 6.08
N GLU A 91 10.05 -2.51 7.25
CA GLU A 91 10.94 -2.64 8.41
C GLU A 91 12.15 -3.51 8.09
N PHE A 92 11.92 -4.72 7.56
CA PHE A 92 12.99 -5.65 7.19
C PHE A 92 13.92 -5.11 6.09
N THR A 93 13.38 -4.33 5.14
CA THR A 93 14.13 -3.84 3.98
C THR A 93 14.76 -2.46 4.17
N GLY A 94 14.68 -1.87 5.38
CA GLY A 94 15.28 -0.56 5.68
C GLY A 94 14.48 0.64 5.17
N ASN A 95 13.20 0.44 4.80
CA ASN A 95 12.29 1.47 4.32
C ASN A 95 11.38 2.06 5.42
N ILE A 96 11.55 1.67 6.68
CA ILE A 96 10.66 2.06 7.80
C ILE A 96 10.56 3.57 8.02
N VAL A 97 11.64 4.32 7.86
CA VAL A 97 11.65 5.79 8.04
C VAL A 97 10.68 6.47 7.06
N ARG A 98 10.52 5.91 5.85
CA ARG A 98 9.57 6.41 4.86
C ARG A 98 8.14 6.19 5.32
N ILE A 99 7.83 4.99 5.81
CA ILE A 99 6.52 4.65 6.38
C ILE A 99 6.19 5.61 7.52
N GLN A 100 7.12 5.79 8.46
CA GLN A 100 6.93 6.71 9.59
C GLN A 100 6.61 8.14 9.14
N ARG A 101 7.29 8.62 8.10
CA ARG A 101 7.03 9.96 7.53
C ARG A 101 5.66 10.04 6.87
N ASP A 102 5.27 9.01 6.12
CA ASP A 102 3.97 8.98 5.44
C ASP A 102 2.83 8.94 6.48
N LEU A 103 2.97 8.12 7.53
CA LEU A 103 2.04 8.06 8.67
C LEU A 103 1.99 9.38 9.43
N TYR A 104 3.13 10.04 9.67
CA TYR A 104 3.16 11.36 10.31
C TYR A 104 2.33 12.39 9.54
N HIS A 105 2.44 12.41 8.21
CA HIS A 105 1.64 13.31 7.38
C HIS A 105 0.15 12.96 7.42
N GLU A 106 -0.20 11.66 7.47
CA GLU A 106 -1.59 11.23 7.58
C GLU A 106 -2.20 11.62 8.93
N ILE A 107 -1.47 11.40 10.02
CA ILE A 107 -1.88 11.82 11.36
C ILE A 107 -2.08 13.33 11.42
N LYS A 108 -1.16 14.09 10.82
CA LYS A 108 -1.24 15.55 10.77
C LYS A 108 -2.46 16.07 10.01
N LYS A 109 -3.00 15.32 9.04
CA LYS A 109 -4.26 15.69 8.37
C LYS A 109 -5.46 15.66 9.31
N ASN A 110 -5.34 14.97 10.45
CA ASN A 110 -6.39 14.85 11.46
C ASN A 110 -7.73 14.39 10.84
N GLY A 111 -7.64 13.30 10.06
CA GLY A 111 -8.76 12.70 9.36
C GLY A 111 -9.66 11.86 10.26
N ASN A 112 -10.19 10.76 9.72
CA ASN A 112 -11.09 9.88 10.44
C ASN A 112 -10.41 9.23 11.65
N GLU A 113 -11.12 9.13 12.77
CA GLU A 113 -10.59 8.51 13.99
C GLU A 113 -10.13 7.05 13.76
N ARG A 114 -10.76 6.30 12.84
CA ARG A 114 -10.36 4.92 12.56
C ARG A 114 -8.98 4.84 11.94
N SER A 115 -8.75 5.56 10.84
CA SER A 115 -7.44 5.56 10.17
C SER A 115 -6.33 6.13 11.04
N LEU A 116 -6.65 7.07 11.93
CA LEU A 116 -5.69 7.61 12.90
C LEU A 116 -5.26 6.59 13.98
N ARG A 117 -6.06 5.55 14.23
CA ARG A 117 -5.79 4.50 15.23
C ARG A 117 -5.16 3.24 14.64
N THR A 118 -5.21 3.07 13.32
CA THR A 118 -4.62 1.94 12.58
C THR A 118 -3.10 2.04 12.52
#